data_AF-A0A4Y2WWR5-F1
#
_entry.id   AF-A0A4Y2WWR5-F1
#
_cell.length_a   1.000
_cell.length_b   1.000
_cell.length_c   1.000
_cell.angle_alpha   90.00
_cell.angle_beta   90.00
_cell.angle_gamma   90.00
#
_symmetry.space_group_name_H-M   'P 1'
#
loop_
_entity.id
_entity.type
_entity.pdbx_description
1 polymer ?
#
loop_
_entity_poly.entity_id
_entity_poly.type
_entity_poly.pdbx_seq_one_letter_code
_entity_poly.pdbx_strand_id
1 'polypeptide(L)'
;MAQRGQDRRAEETEDQRNSRLSDMAQRGQERRAEETEEQRNRRLAVMRQRSQQRRAEETEEQRKENTFWAEHNVYVRDNICKKNKSEAGI
;
A
#
# COMPACT_ATOMS: atom_id res chain seq x y z
N MET A 1 17.20 -15.74 -17.22
CA MET A 1 15.78 -15.98 -16.87
C MET A 1 15.06 -14.72 -16.37
N ALA A 2 15.72 -13.79 -15.67
CA ALA A 2 15.09 -12.56 -15.17
C ALA A 2 14.61 -11.59 -16.26
N GLN A 3 15.38 -11.39 -17.33
CA GLN A 3 15.02 -10.48 -18.46
C GLN A 3 13.74 -10.92 -19.17
N ARG A 4 13.64 -12.19 -19.59
CA ARG A 4 12.42 -12.74 -20.24
C ARG A 4 11.14 -12.65 -19.38
N GLY A 5 11.27 -12.47 -18.07
CA GLY A 5 10.14 -12.23 -17.16
C GLY A 5 9.77 -10.75 -17.03
N GLN A 6 10.73 -9.84 -17.22
CA GLN A 6 10.49 -8.40 -17.28
C GLN A 6 9.88 -8.01 -18.62
N ASP A 7 10.40 -8.57 -19.72
CA ASP A 7 9.90 -8.30 -21.07
C ASP A 7 8.42 -8.71 -21.20
N ARG A 8 8.06 -9.90 -20.70
CA ARG A 8 6.65 -10.35 -20.64
C ARG A 8 5.75 -9.47 -19.78
N ARG A 9 6.27 -8.81 -18.74
CA ARG A 9 5.47 -7.88 -17.90
C ARG A 9 5.34 -6.49 -18.55
N ALA A 10 6.28 -6.11 -19.41
CA ALA A 10 6.21 -4.85 -20.15
C ALA A 10 5.17 -4.92 -21.28
N GLU A 11 4.94 -6.12 -21.82
CA GLU A 11 3.96 -6.38 -22.89
C GLU A 11 2.55 -6.71 -22.37
N GLU A 12 2.34 -6.80 -21.06
CA GLU A 12 1.02 -7.09 -20.46
C GLU A 12 0.03 -5.95 -20.75
N THR A 13 -1.19 -6.31 -21.13
CA THR A 13 -2.30 -5.36 -21.14
C THR A 13 -2.70 -4.99 -19.71
N GLU A 14 -3.34 -3.84 -19.53
CA GLU A 14 -3.76 -3.38 -18.20
C GLU A 14 -4.67 -4.40 -17.48
N ASP A 15 -5.57 -5.07 -18.22
CA ASP A 15 -6.44 -6.12 -17.66
C ASP A 15 -5.65 -7.35 -17.20
N GLN A 16 -4.67 -7.80 -18.00
CA GLN A 16 -3.80 -8.92 -17.62
C GLN A 16 -2.93 -8.56 -16.42
N ARG A 17 -2.43 -7.32 -16.38
CA ARG A 17 -1.65 -6.80 -15.26
C ARG A 17 -2.50 -6.74 -13.98
N ASN A 18 -3.73 -6.25 -14.07
CA ASN A 18 -4.65 -6.17 -12.94
C ASN A 18 -5.05 -7.55 -12.42
N SER A 19 -5.36 -8.50 -13.31
CA SER A 19 -5.59 -9.89 -12.93
C SER A 19 -4.38 -10.50 -12.23
N ARG A 20 -3.16 -10.35 -12.81
CA ARG A 20 -1.93 -10.85 -12.19
C ARG A 20 -1.65 -10.22 -10.82
N LEU A 21 -1.87 -8.92 -10.68
CA LEU A 21 -1.69 -8.21 -9.41
C LEU A 21 -2.71 -8.67 -8.36
N SER A 22 -3.97 -8.89 -8.77
CA SER A 22 -5.03 -9.43 -7.91
C SER A 22 -4.65 -10.81 -7.38
N ASP A 23 -4.21 -11.72 -8.25
CA ASP A 23 -3.80 -13.08 -7.86
C ASP A 23 -2.61 -13.06 -6.88
N MET A 24 -1.62 -12.19 -7.13
CA MET A 24 -0.49 -12.02 -6.21
C MET A 24 -0.92 -11.42 -4.86
N ALA A 25 -1.89 -10.51 -4.86
CA ALA A 25 -2.44 -9.93 -3.64
C ALA A 25 -3.18 -11.00 -2.84
N GLN A 26 -4.02 -11.81 -3.48
CA GLN A 26 -4.75 -12.91 -2.84
C GLN A 26 -3.79 -13.91 -2.20
N ARG A 27 -2.83 -14.45 -2.97
CA ARG A 27 -1.79 -15.35 -2.42
C ARG A 27 -0.95 -14.69 -1.33
N GLY A 28 -0.79 -13.37 -1.41
CA GLY A 28 -0.19 -12.58 -0.36
C GLY A 28 -0.99 -12.72 0.94
N GLN A 29 -2.29 -12.47 0.89
CA GLN A 29 -3.19 -12.54 2.05
C GLN A 29 -3.30 -13.94 2.64
N GLU A 30 -3.43 -14.98 1.81
CA GLU A 30 -3.47 -16.38 2.26
C GLU A 30 -2.23 -16.71 3.10
N ARG A 31 -1.04 -16.36 2.60
CA ARG A 31 0.21 -16.52 3.37
C ARG A 31 0.23 -15.72 4.67
N ARG A 32 -0.37 -14.52 4.71
CA ARG A 32 -0.44 -13.73 5.95
C ARG A 32 -1.42 -14.34 6.96
N ALA A 33 -2.47 -15.02 6.49
CA ALA A 33 -3.46 -15.65 7.34
C ALA A 33 -2.89 -16.90 8.03
N GLU A 34 -1.97 -17.59 7.37
CA GLU A 34 -1.27 -18.77 7.90
C GLU A 34 -0.02 -18.46 8.74
N GLU A 35 0.38 -17.18 8.86
CA GLU A 35 1.55 -16.80 9.66
C GLU A 35 1.32 -17.05 11.16
N THR A 36 2.33 -17.64 11.80
CA THR A 36 2.40 -17.68 13.26
C THR A 36 2.69 -16.29 13.84
N GLU A 37 2.35 -16.07 15.11
CA GLU A 37 2.57 -14.78 15.78
C GLU A 37 4.07 -14.38 15.78
N GLU A 38 4.99 -15.32 15.91
CA GLU A 38 6.43 -15.05 15.83
C GLU A 38 6.87 -14.61 14.42
N GLN A 39 6.38 -15.29 13.38
CA GLN A 39 6.66 -14.91 11.99
C GLN A 39 6.08 -13.54 11.65
N ARG A 40 4.85 -13.27 12.12
CA ARG A 40 4.19 -11.98 11.99
C ARG A 40 5.01 -10.88 12.67
N ASN A 41 5.44 -11.10 13.90
CA ASN A 41 6.25 -10.13 14.66
C ASN A 41 7.60 -9.86 13.99
N ARG A 42 8.29 -10.91 13.50
CA ARG A 42 9.52 -10.73 12.71
C ARG A 42 9.28 -9.92 11.44
N ARG A 43 8.22 -10.23 10.68
CA ARG A 43 7.86 -9.48 9.46
C ARG A 43 7.57 -8.01 9.76
N LEU A 44 6.79 -7.74 10.81
CA LEU A 44 6.47 -6.37 11.23
C LEU A 44 7.71 -5.60 11.69
N ALA A 45 8.64 -6.25 12.39
CA ALA A 45 9.91 -5.64 12.79
C ALA A 45 10.73 -5.21 11.57
N VAL A 46 10.86 -6.07 10.55
CA VAL A 46 11.55 -5.76 9.30
C VAL A 46 10.87 -4.59 8.56
N MET A 47 9.53 -4.59 8.47
CA MET A 47 8.80 -3.48 7.84
C MET A 47 9.00 -2.16 8.59
N ARG A 48 9.01 -2.18 9.93
CA ARG A 48 9.28 -1.00 10.76
C ARG A 48 10.68 -0.46 10.48
N GLN A 49 11.69 -1.32 10.50
CA GLN A 49 13.08 -0.93 10.24
C GLN A 49 13.23 -0.29 8.86
N ARG A 50 12.67 -0.92 7.82
CA ARG A 50 12.71 -0.38 6.45
C ARG A 50 11.99 0.96 6.35
N SER A 51 10.86 1.14 7.04
CA SER A 51 10.17 2.43 7.07
C SER A 51 10.99 3.50 7.77
N GLN A 52 11.71 3.17 8.85
CA GLN A 52 12.59 4.12 9.54
C GLN A 52 13.75 4.53 8.64
N GLN A 53 14.37 3.58 7.94
CA GLN A 53 15.43 3.88 6.98
C GLN A 53 14.94 4.82 5.88
N ARG A 54 13.76 4.56 5.29
CA ARG A 54 13.17 5.44 4.28
C ARG A 54 12.92 6.86 4.77
N ARG A 55 12.49 7.02 6.04
CA ARG A 55 12.30 8.35 6.65
C ARG A 55 13.63 9.05 6.95
N ALA A 56 14.68 8.30 7.25
CA ALA A 56 16.02 8.85 7.47
C ALA A 56 16.66 9.35 6.17
N GLU A 57 16.34 8.72 5.04
CA GLU A 57 16.80 9.10 3.70
C GLU A 57 15.86 10.11 3.00
N GLU A 58 14.80 10.56 3.67
CA GLU A 58 13.78 11.45 3.10
C GLU A 58 14.28 12.90 3.00
N THR A 59 14.05 13.53 1.84
CA THR A 59 14.40 14.94 1.64
C THR A 59 13.37 15.88 2.30
N GLU A 60 13.75 17.14 2.56
CA GLU A 60 12.80 18.12 3.11
C GLU A 60 11.58 18.35 2.21
N GLU A 61 11.76 18.31 0.89
CA GLU A 61 10.66 18.44 -0.07
C GLU A 61 9.70 17.24 0.01
N GLN A 62 10.23 16.01 0.03
CA GLN A 62 9.43 14.80 0.21
C GLN A 62 8.67 14.83 1.55
N ARG A 63 9.30 15.34 2.61
CA ARG A 63 8.66 15.48 3.93
C ARG A 63 7.52 16.49 3.91
N LYS A 64 7.69 17.63 3.24
CA LYS A 64 6.62 18.63 3.06
C LYS A 64 5.48 18.06 2.22
N GLU A 65 5.79 17.37 1.13
CA GLU A 65 4.80 16.73 0.27
C GLU A 65 4.01 15.64 1.02
N ASN A 66 4.69 14.79 1.79
CA ASN A 66 4.05 13.76 2.61
C ASN A 66 3.13 14.37 3.68
N THR A 67 3.52 15.51 4.27
CA THR A 67 2.69 16.23 5.23
C THR A 67 1.45 16.82 4.55
N PHE A 68 1.63 17.46 3.39
CA PHE A 68 0.54 18.01 2.58
C PHE A 68 -0.48 16.93 2.18
N TRP A 69 -0.03 15.79 1.67
CA TRP A 69 -0.93 14.69 1.34
C TRP A 69 -1.59 14.07 2.57
N ALA A 70 -0.92 14.04 3.72
CA ALA A 70 -1.53 13.57 4.96
C ALA A 70 -2.70 14.48 5.37
N GLU A 71 -2.49 15.81 5.36
CA GLU A 71 -3.52 16.81 5.66
C GLU A 71 -4.69 16.74 4.66
N HIS A 72 -4.38 16.66 3.36
CA HIS A 72 -5.40 16.50 2.32
C HIS A 72 -6.24 15.23 2.53
N ASN A 73 -5.61 14.10 2.87
CA ASN A 73 -6.32 12.86 3.15
C ASN A 73 -7.23 12.95 4.39
N VAL A 74 -6.79 13.65 5.44
CA VAL A 74 -7.64 13.91 6.63
C VAL A 74 -8.86 14.74 6.23
N TYR A 75 -8.63 15.83 5.49
CA TYR A 75 -9.71 16.68 4.98
C TYR A 75 -10.72 15.89 4.13
N VAL A 76 -10.23 15.09 3.18
CA VAL A 76 -11.10 14.26 2.32
C VAL A 76 -11.90 13.26 3.17
N ARG A 77 -11.27 12.58 4.12
CA ARG A 77 -11.95 11.63 5.02
C ARG A 77 -13.03 12.33 5.85
N ASP A 78 -12.75 13.50 6.40
CA ASP A 78 -13.70 14.24 7.22
C ASP A 78 -14.91 14.71 6.40
N ASN A 79 -14.69 15.14 5.15
CA ASN A 79 -15.77 15.50 4.25
C ASN A 79 -16.63 14.29 3.84
N ILE A 80 -16.02 13.14 3.56
CA ILE A 80 -16.76 11.89 3.30
C ILE A 80 -17.58 11.49 4.53
N CYS A 81 -17.01 11.58 5.73
CA CYS A 81 -17.72 11.27 6.97
C CYS A 81 -18.94 12.19 7.18
N LYS A 82 -18.79 13.50 6.92
CA LYS A 82 -19.89 14.46 6.99
C LYS A 82 -20.99 14.14 5.98
N LYS A 83 -20.62 13.83 4.73
CA LYS A 83 -21.57 13.45 3.66
C LYS A 83 -22.36 12.19 4.01
N ASN A 84 -21.67 11.13 4.46
CA ASN A 84 -22.32 9.87 4.83
C ASN A 84 -23.28 10.06 6.02
N LYS A 85 -22.95 10.93 6.97
CA LYS A 85 -23.83 11.28 8.10
C LYS A 85 -25.08 12.04 7.67
N SER A 86 -24.97 12.97 6.72
CA SER A 86 -26.14 13.68 6.18
C SER A 86 -27.05 12.78 5.34
N GLU A 87 -26.49 11.79 4.64
CA GLU A 87 -27.26 10.83 3.83
C GLU A 87 -27.97 9.77 4.68
N ALA A 88 -27.41 9.39 5.83
CA ALA A 88 -28.03 8.43 6.76
C ALA A 88 -29.13 9.03 7.66
N GLY A 89 -29.32 10.35 7.65
CA GLY A 89 -30.27 11.08 8.49
C GLY A 89 -31.55 11.55 7.78
N ILE A 90 -31.78 11.11 6.54
CA ILE A 90 -33.00 11.29 5.74
C ILE A 90 -33.60 9.91 5.49
#